data_AF-A0A380JZI7-F1
#
_entry.id   AF-A0A380JZI7-F1
#
_cell.length_a   1.000
_cell.length_b   1.000
_cell.length_c   1.000
_cell.angle_alpha   90.00
_cell.angle_beta   90.00
_cell.angle_gamma   90.00
#
_symmetry.space_group_name_H-M   'P 1'
#
loop_
_entity.id
_entity.type
_entity.pdbx_description
1 polymer ?
#
loop_
_entity_poly.entity_id
_entity_poly.type
_entity_poly.pdbx_seq_one_letter_code
_entity_poly.pdbx_strand_id
1 'polypeptide(L)'
;MEVQKKCFKTKETRGVSFSPFSDWKLHQDVIDPKSIVSENTNDETNKLEPKPIIFQDATMNERIQRDIEYARVKLGITSSYIYHLSPKELPDFLTGFEATIRVNIRDVIIYQHADMKRRKLVARPVITFPLGFKRLLHVSPQVVEEVAVTLLNQESLLHTIREERSQLVNLKQKSRHAHSSLLKKARTALSARLYKHDANSHFLRSKENTKYWLSKGISKKNIKILYELVDYFYLSHDWNDYIYRKLFLH
;
A
#
# COMPACT_ATOMS: atom_id res chain seq x y z
N MET A 1 40.23 -47.18 -42.91
CA MET A 1 38.83 -46.91 -43.30
C MET A 1 38.42 -45.58 -42.67
N GLU A 2 38.57 -44.50 -43.43
CA GLU A 2 37.89 -43.22 -43.23
C GLU A 2 36.62 -43.22 -44.07
N VAL A 3 35.47 -42.74 -43.56
CA VAL A 3 34.43 -42.08 -44.38
C VAL A 3 33.66 -41.03 -43.56
N GLN A 4 34.00 -39.77 -43.83
CA GLN A 4 33.19 -38.57 -44.11
C GLN A 4 31.97 -38.11 -43.26
N LYS A 5 32.15 -36.90 -42.70
CA LYS A 5 31.39 -35.63 -42.86
C LYS A 5 29.90 -35.68 -43.27
N LYS A 6 29.07 -34.97 -42.48
CA LYS A 6 28.19 -33.91 -43.01
C LYS A 6 27.80 -32.88 -41.94
N CYS A 7 28.14 -31.62 -42.21
CA CYS A 7 27.57 -30.44 -41.56
C CYS A 7 26.09 -30.31 -41.93
N PHE A 8 25.26 -29.88 -40.97
CA PHE A 8 24.07 -29.09 -41.27
C PHE A 8 24.02 -27.87 -40.33
N LYS A 9 24.00 -26.69 -40.95
CA LYS A 9 23.68 -25.41 -40.32
C LYS A 9 22.17 -25.35 -40.09
N THR A 10 21.73 -24.93 -38.90
CA THR A 10 20.42 -24.27 -38.74
C THR A 10 20.46 -23.21 -37.66
N LYS A 11 20.51 -21.97 -38.15
CA LYS A 11 19.88 -20.72 -37.68
C LYS A 11 19.70 -20.53 -36.17
N GLU A 12 20.40 -19.51 -35.68
CA GLU A 12 19.96 -18.67 -34.57
C GLU A 12 18.51 -18.21 -34.78
N THR A 13 17.63 -18.58 -33.86
CA THR A 13 16.40 -17.85 -33.58
C THR A 13 16.43 -17.47 -32.12
N ARG A 14 16.70 -16.18 -31.87
CA ARG A 14 16.44 -15.54 -30.58
C ARG A 14 14.95 -15.67 -30.30
N GLY A 15 14.59 -16.57 -29.41
CA GLY A 15 13.25 -16.66 -28.82
C GLY A 15 13.02 -15.42 -27.95
N VAL A 16 12.18 -14.54 -28.45
CA VAL A 16 11.67 -13.35 -27.76
C VAL A 16 10.87 -13.81 -26.53
N SER A 17 11.42 -13.59 -25.33
CA SER A 17 10.63 -13.68 -24.10
C SER A 17 9.74 -12.44 -24.02
N PHE A 18 8.44 -12.65 -24.22
CA PHE A 18 7.41 -11.65 -23.91
C PHE A 18 7.45 -11.32 -22.41
N SER A 19 7.83 -10.08 -22.09
CA SER A 19 7.61 -9.46 -20.79
C SER A 19 6.45 -8.46 -20.94
N PRO A 20 5.38 -8.50 -20.13
CA PRO A 20 4.20 -7.66 -20.33
C PRO A 20 4.31 -6.27 -19.67
N PHE A 21 5.52 -5.79 -19.37
CA PHE A 21 5.71 -4.47 -18.74
C PHE A 21 6.77 -3.63 -19.45
N SER A 22 6.41 -3.16 -20.64
CA SER A 22 7.12 -2.08 -21.31
C SER A 22 6.13 -1.34 -22.20
N ASP A 23 5.56 -0.23 -21.69
CA ASP A 23 5.22 0.96 -22.48
C ASP A 23 4.54 2.01 -21.58
N TRP A 24 5.34 2.95 -21.07
CA TRP A 24 4.90 4.32 -20.83
C TRP A 24 6.11 5.28 -20.97
N LYS A 25 6.55 5.49 -22.21
CA LYS A 25 7.31 6.70 -22.54
C LYS A 25 6.29 7.79 -22.86
N LEU A 26 6.14 8.76 -21.97
CA LEU A 26 5.48 10.03 -22.29
C LEU A 26 6.55 11.11 -22.43
N HIS A 27 6.48 11.80 -23.55
CA HIS A 27 7.33 12.87 -24.03
C HIS A 27 7.59 13.95 -22.97
N GLN A 28 8.87 14.29 -22.75
CA GLN A 28 9.27 15.58 -22.20
C GLN A 28 9.76 16.43 -23.38
N ASP A 29 8.89 17.30 -23.87
CA ASP A 29 9.31 18.42 -24.70
C ASP A 29 10.09 19.40 -23.83
N VAL A 30 11.30 19.70 -24.32
CA VAL A 30 12.23 20.69 -23.79
C VAL A 30 11.64 22.07 -24.06
N ILE A 31 11.38 22.85 -23.00
CA ILE A 31 11.13 24.29 -23.14
C ILE A 31 12.39 25.03 -22.66
N ASP A 32 13.07 25.64 -23.63
CA ASP A 32 14.19 26.57 -23.45
C ASP A 32 13.72 27.85 -22.73
N PRO A 33 14.39 28.31 -21.65
CA PRO A 33 14.04 29.58 -21.02
C PRO A 33 14.90 30.71 -21.62
N LYS A 34 14.61 31.11 -22.86
CA LYS A 34 15.09 32.39 -23.41
C LYS A 34 14.06 33.01 -24.34
N SER A 35 13.46 34.09 -23.86
CA SER A 35 12.91 35.27 -24.56
C SER A 35 11.52 35.59 -24.05
N ILE A 36 11.40 36.75 -23.40
CA ILE A 36 10.48 37.85 -23.72
C ILE A 36 10.85 38.98 -22.76
N VAL A 37 11.51 39.99 -23.32
CA VAL A 37 11.52 41.35 -22.79
C VAL A 37 10.32 42.04 -23.41
N SER A 38 9.51 42.71 -22.60
CA SER A 38 8.80 43.92 -23.01
C SER A 38 8.50 44.77 -21.79
N GLU A 39 8.54 46.08 -22.03
CA GLU A 39 8.75 47.18 -21.10
C GLU A 39 7.59 47.51 -20.15
N ASN A 40 7.95 48.31 -19.14
CA ASN A 40 7.15 48.88 -18.08
C ASN A 40 5.92 49.68 -18.56
N THR A 41 4.83 49.60 -17.79
CA THR A 41 4.09 50.77 -17.30
C THR A 41 3.41 50.43 -15.96
N ASN A 42 3.53 51.34 -15.00
CA ASN A 42 2.97 51.30 -13.66
C ASN A 42 1.44 51.42 -13.70
N ASP A 43 0.73 50.66 -12.87
CA ASP A 43 -0.39 51.19 -12.07
C ASP A 43 -0.74 50.24 -10.91
N GLU A 44 -0.75 50.82 -9.70
CA GLU A 44 -1.05 50.17 -8.43
C GLU A 44 -2.55 49.86 -8.30
N THR A 45 -2.92 48.58 -8.22
CA THR A 45 -4.09 48.16 -7.44
C THR A 45 -3.74 46.88 -6.69
N ASN A 46 -3.61 46.99 -5.36
CA ASN A 46 -3.41 45.87 -4.45
C ASN A 46 -4.57 44.87 -4.54
N LYS A 47 -4.41 43.82 -5.36
CA LYS A 47 -5.07 42.54 -5.20
C LYS A 47 -4.01 41.55 -4.73
N LEU A 48 -4.11 41.13 -3.47
CA LEU A 48 -3.35 40.00 -2.93
C LEU A 48 -3.76 38.74 -3.70
N GLU A 49 -3.02 38.45 -4.77
CA GLU A 49 -3.09 37.16 -5.45
C GLU A 49 -2.60 36.05 -4.49
N PRO A 50 -3.27 34.89 -4.45
CA PRO A 50 -2.75 33.75 -3.70
C PRO A 50 -1.41 33.33 -4.33
N LYS A 51 -0.33 33.45 -3.55
CA LYS A 51 1.00 32.94 -3.94
C LYS A 51 0.88 31.48 -4.42
N PRO A 52 1.46 31.13 -5.58
CA PRO A 52 1.28 29.82 -6.17
C PRO A 52 1.94 28.73 -5.30
N ILE A 53 1.30 27.56 -5.26
CA ILE A 53 1.61 26.35 -4.48
C ILE A 53 3.02 25.75 -4.74
N ILE A 54 3.82 26.38 -5.59
CA ILE A 54 5.07 25.87 -6.18
C ILE A 54 6.18 25.66 -5.13
N PHE A 55 6.22 26.46 -4.04
CA PHE A 55 7.28 26.34 -3.02
C PHE A 55 7.14 25.11 -2.09
N GLN A 56 5.93 24.55 -1.92
CA GLN A 56 5.73 23.37 -1.08
C GLN A 56 6.12 22.07 -1.80
N ASP A 57 5.82 21.96 -3.10
CA ASP A 57 6.14 20.75 -3.87
C ASP A 57 7.66 20.62 -4.13
N ALA A 58 8.39 21.74 -4.33
CA ALA A 58 9.85 21.70 -4.50
C ALA A 58 10.56 21.16 -3.23
N THR A 59 10.17 21.63 -2.05
CA THR A 59 10.74 21.15 -0.78
C THR A 59 10.33 19.72 -0.45
N MET A 60 9.13 19.29 -0.85
CA MET A 60 8.68 17.90 -0.69
C MET A 60 9.50 16.95 -1.57
N ASN A 61 9.69 17.28 -2.85
CA ASN A 61 10.47 16.47 -3.77
C ASN A 61 11.93 16.38 -3.34
N GLU A 62 12.52 17.46 -2.84
CA GLU A 62 13.86 17.42 -2.26
C GLU A 62 13.96 16.48 -1.06
N ARG A 63 12.97 16.49 -0.15
CA ARG A 63 12.95 15.58 1.01
C ARG A 63 12.83 14.13 0.58
N ILE A 64 11.90 13.83 -0.34
CA ILE A 64 11.75 12.50 -0.92
C ILE A 64 13.07 12.03 -1.53
N GLN A 65 13.75 12.90 -2.28
CA GLN A 65 15.00 12.53 -2.93
C GLN A 65 16.13 12.31 -1.93
N ARG A 66 16.21 13.10 -0.86
CA ARG A 66 17.16 12.89 0.23
C ARG A 66 16.93 11.55 0.94
N ASP A 67 15.68 11.20 1.22
CA ASP A 67 15.34 9.93 1.87
C ASP A 67 15.62 8.73 0.95
N ILE A 68 15.36 8.87 -0.35
CA ILE A 68 15.71 7.84 -1.35
C ILE A 68 17.23 7.66 -1.40
N GLU A 69 17.99 8.75 -1.41
CA GLU A 69 19.45 8.70 -1.42
C GLU A 69 19.99 8.09 -0.12
N TYR A 70 19.42 8.43 1.03
CA TYR A 70 19.75 7.84 2.31
C TYR A 70 19.48 6.33 2.30
N ALA A 71 18.30 5.89 1.86
CA ALA A 71 17.96 4.48 1.76
C ALA A 71 18.97 3.72 0.88
N ARG A 72 19.34 4.30 -0.26
CA ARG A 72 20.31 3.72 -1.20
C ARG A 72 21.71 3.62 -0.60
N VAL A 73 22.23 4.73 -0.08
CA VAL A 73 23.65 4.85 0.31
C VAL A 73 23.92 4.32 1.72
N LYS A 74 23.02 4.58 2.66
CA LYS A 74 23.22 4.23 4.07
C LYS A 74 22.61 2.88 4.44
N LEU A 75 21.45 2.54 3.86
CA LEU A 75 20.77 1.28 4.15
C LEU A 75 20.99 0.19 3.08
N GLY A 76 21.54 0.54 1.92
CA GLY A 76 21.72 -0.40 0.81
C GLY A 76 20.41 -0.84 0.14
N ILE A 77 19.31 -0.10 0.35
CA ILE A 77 17.96 -0.44 -0.14
C ILE A 77 17.66 0.36 -1.41
N THR A 78 17.45 -0.33 -2.52
CA THR A 78 17.23 0.32 -3.83
C THR A 78 15.81 0.14 -4.39
N SER A 79 15.05 -0.83 -3.89
CA SER A 79 13.72 -1.14 -4.40
C SER A 79 12.83 -1.75 -3.32
N SER A 80 12.61 -3.07 -3.37
CA SER A 80 11.83 -3.77 -2.36
C SER A 80 12.64 -4.02 -1.11
N TYR A 81 12.02 -3.80 0.03
CA TYR A 81 12.56 -4.11 1.34
C TYR A 81 11.62 -5.08 2.05
N ILE A 82 12.19 -6.07 2.73
CA ILE A 82 11.45 -7.04 3.54
C ILE A 82 11.70 -6.69 4.99
N TYR A 83 10.66 -6.19 5.66
CA TYR A 83 10.66 -5.97 7.09
C TYR A 83 10.26 -7.26 7.80
N HIS A 84 11.15 -7.78 8.64
CA HIS A 84 10.86 -8.93 9.50
C HIS A 84 10.33 -8.42 10.83
N LEU A 85 9.06 -8.71 11.14
CA LEU A 85 8.50 -8.37 12.45
C LEU A 85 9.13 -9.24 13.52
N SER A 86 9.78 -8.63 14.50
CA SER A 86 10.27 -9.35 15.66
C SER A 86 9.10 -9.81 16.53
N PRO A 87 9.22 -10.92 17.28
CA PRO A 87 8.18 -11.37 18.20
C PRO A 87 7.79 -10.31 19.25
N LYS A 88 8.70 -9.39 19.58
CA LYS A 88 8.45 -8.29 20.52
C LYS A 88 7.61 -7.15 19.93
N GLU A 89 7.49 -7.07 18.61
CA GLU A 89 6.68 -6.07 17.90
C GLU A 89 5.25 -6.57 17.64
N LEU A 90 4.99 -7.86 17.85
CA LEU A 90 3.69 -8.46 17.71
C LEU A 90 2.90 -8.41 19.03
N PRO A 91 1.57 -8.27 18.97
CA PRO A 91 0.70 -8.44 20.13
C PRO A 91 0.87 -9.82 20.79
N ASP A 92 0.66 -9.89 22.11
CA ASP A 92 0.80 -11.12 22.90
C ASP A 92 -0.03 -12.30 22.37
N PHE A 93 -1.21 -12.03 21.79
CA PHE A 93 -2.06 -13.08 21.21
C PHE A 93 -1.48 -13.73 19.94
N LEU A 94 -0.42 -13.14 19.37
CA LEU A 94 0.37 -13.65 18.24
C LEU A 94 1.73 -14.21 18.70
N THR A 95 1.86 -14.66 19.95
CA THR A 95 3.09 -15.29 20.45
C THR A 95 3.54 -16.44 19.54
N GLY A 96 4.80 -16.40 19.07
CA GLY A 96 5.38 -17.41 18.18
C GLY A 96 4.89 -17.35 16.74
N PHE A 97 4.12 -16.32 16.39
CA PHE A 97 3.73 -16.01 15.00
C PHE A 97 4.87 -15.26 14.31
N GLU A 98 5.07 -15.56 13.03
CA GLU A 98 6.06 -14.87 12.19
C GLU A 98 5.33 -14.21 11.02
N ALA A 99 5.63 -12.94 10.81
CA ALA A 99 5.10 -12.16 9.70
C ALA A 99 6.23 -11.36 9.05
N THR A 100 6.21 -11.33 7.73
CA THR A 100 7.11 -10.50 6.94
C THR A 100 6.29 -9.52 6.12
N ILE A 101 6.75 -8.28 6.06
CA ILE A 101 6.09 -7.22 5.30
C ILE A 101 7.04 -6.78 4.21
N ARG A 102 6.66 -7.04 2.97
CA ARG A 102 7.38 -6.55 1.80
C ARG A 102 6.80 -5.21 1.37
N VAL A 103 7.67 -4.23 1.26
CA VAL A 103 7.33 -2.88 0.78
C VAL A 103 8.24 -2.47 -0.35
N ASN A 104 7.78 -1.54 -1.18
CA ASN A 104 8.65 -0.76 -2.04
C ASN A 104 9.11 0.48 -1.25
N ILE A 105 10.41 0.69 -1.11
CA ILE A 105 10.94 1.76 -0.26
C ILE A 105 10.57 3.15 -0.78
N ARG A 106 10.49 3.31 -2.11
CA ARG A 106 10.08 4.57 -2.73
C ARG A 106 8.63 4.89 -2.37
N ASP A 107 7.78 3.87 -2.41
CA ASP A 107 6.37 3.99 -2.04
C ASP A 107 6.22 4.37 -0.56
N VAL A 108 6.99 3.75 0.34
CA VAL A 108 7.03 4.12 1.77
C VAL A 108 7.43 5.58 1.99
N ILE A 109 8.48 6.04 1.30
CA ILE A 109 8.94 7.44 1.40
C ILE A 109 7.87 8.39 0.84
N ILE A 110 7.34 8.12 -0.35
CA ILE A 110 6.27 8.94 -0.94
C ILE A 110 5.05 8.97 -0.03
N TYR A 111 4.67 7.84 0.56
CA TYR A 111 3.54 7.74 1.48
C TYR A 111 3.67 8.72 2.66
N GLN A 112 4.88 8.83 3.22
CA GLN A 112 5.11 9.69 4.37
C GLN A 112 4.90 11.17 4.05
N HIS A 113 5.43 11.60 2.91
CA HIS A 113 5.37 13.01 2.48
C HIS A 113 4.05 13.35 1.77
N ALA A 114 3.27 12.36 1.34
CA ALA A 114 2.02 12.53 0.64
C ALA A 114 0.85 12.94 1.56
N ASP A 115 -0.04 13.78 1.03
CA ASP A 115 -1.37 13.98 1.61
C ASP A 115 -2.23 12.71 1.51
N MET A 116 -3.39 12.71 2.19
CA MET A 116 -4.28 11.54 2.20
C MET A 116 -4.81 11.10 0.83
N LYS A 117 -4.90 12.01 -0.16
CA LYS A 117 -5.38 11.65 -1.49
C LYS A 117 -4.27 10.94 -2.26
N ARG A 118 -3.05 11.48 -2.20
CA ARG A 118 -1.85 10.94 -2.83
C ARG A 118 -1.45 9.60 -2.21
N ARG A 119 -1.63 9.40 -0.89
CA ARG A 119 -1.37 8.12 -0.20
C ARG A 119 -2.13 6.92 -0.77
N LYS A 120 -3.30 7.13 -1.38
CA LYS A 120 -4.09 6.05 -2.01
C LYS A 120 -3.48 5.51 -3.31
N LEU A 121 -2.61 6.30 -3.93
CA LEU A 121 -1.98 5.95 -5.20
C LEU A 121 -0.66 5.18 -4.99
N VAL A 122 -0.22 5.08 -3.74
CA VAL A 122 1.01 4.39 -3.36
C VAL A 122 0.76 2.88 -3.31
N ALA A 123 1.72 2.09 -3.78
CA ALA A 123 1.61 0.64 -3.69
C ALA A 123 1.48 0.18 -2.23
N ARG A 124 0.65 -0.83 -2.02
CA ARG A 124 0.35 -1.35 -0.68
C ARG A 124 1.44 -2.35 -0.26
N PRO A 125 1.77 -2.40 1.04
CA PRO A 125 2.59 -3.46 1.60
C PRO A 125 1.99 -4.83 1.33
N VAL A 126 2.84 -5.78 0.96
CA VAL A 126 2.46 -7.19 0.83
C VAL A 126 2.84 -7.90 2.12
N ILE A 127 1.86 -8.49 2.79
CA ILE A 127 2.06 -9.18 4.07
C ILE A 127 2.09 -10.67 3.80
N THR A 128 3.10 -11.36 4.31
CA THR A 128 3.24 -12.80 4.18
C THR A 128 3.34 -13.44 5.56
N PHE A 129 2.72 -14.62 5.69
CA PHE A 129 2.66 -15.41 6.92
C PHE A 129 3.32 -16.78 6.71
N PRO A 130 4.67 -16.86 6.70
CA PRO A 130 5.42 -18.04 6.23
C PRO A 130 5.06 -19.36 6.93
N LEU A 131 4.68 -19.31 8.21
CA LEU A 131 4.33 -20.46 9.04
C LEU A 131 3.09 -20.24 9.91
N GLY A 132 2.39 -19.12 9.70
CA GLY A 132 1.60 -18.46 10.74
C GLY A 132 0.29 -19.15 11.09
N PHE A 133 -0.55 -19.48 10.09
CA PHE A 133 -1.93 -19.86 10.36
C PHE A 133 -2.07 -21.25 11.01
N LYS A 134 -1.23 -22.22 10.64
CA LYS A 134 -1.32 -23.58 11.20
C LYS A 134 -1.05 -23.59 12.70
N ARG A 135 0.03 -22.92 13.13
CA ARG A 135 0.42 -22.83 14.55
C ARG A 135 -0.55 -21.97 15.35
N LEU A 136 -1.02 -20.87 14.77
CA LEU A 136 -1.91 -19.94 15.44
C LEU A 136 -3.32 -20.52 15.62
N LEU A 137 -3.89 -21.04 14.55
CA LEU A 137 -5.29 -21.47 14.51
C LEU A 137 -5.50 -22.92 14.94
N HIS A 138 -4.44 -23.72 15.09
CA HIS A 138 -4.54 -25.14 15.49
C HIS A 138 -5.57 -25.93 14.65
N VAL A 139 -5.55 -25.73 13.32
CA VAL A 139 -6.48 -26.36 12.36
C VAL A 139 -5.72 -27.25 11.37
N SER A 140 -6.47 -28.04 10.58
CA SER A 140 -5.88 -28.91 9.56
C SER A 140 -5.22 -28.09 8.44
N PRO A 141 -4.25 -28.68 7.70
CA PRO A 141 -3.62 -28.00 6.56
C PRO A 141 -4.61 -27.49 5.51
N GLN A 142 -5.70 -28.22 5.25
CA GLN A 142 -6.73 -27.81 4.29
C GLN A 142 -7.45 -26.53 4.74
N VAL A 143 -7.73 -26.41 6.04
CA VAL A 143 -8.36 -25.19 6.60
C VAL A 143 -7.38 -24.02 6.59
N VAL A 144 -6.09 -24.28 6.82
CA VAL A 144 -5.04 -23.25 6.68
C VAL A 144 -4.98 -22.70 5.26
N GLU A 145 -5.00 -23.59 4.27
CA GLU A 145 -4.99 -23.22 2.87
C GLU A 145 -6.24 -22.40 2.50
N GLU A 146 -7.43 -22.84 2.92
CA GLU A 146 -8.68 -22.09 2.73
C GLU A 146 -8.59 -20.68 3.31
N VAL A 147 -8.06 -20.52 4.54
CA VAL A 147 -7.86 -19.22 5.18
C VAL A 147 -6.90 -18.37 4.36
N ALA A 148 -5.75 -18.92 3.97
CA ALA A 148 -4.72 -18.20 3.22
C ALA A 148 -5.22 -17.73 1.85
N VAL A 149 -5.89 -18.60 1.10
CA VAL A 149 -6.48 -18.29 -0.21
C VAL A 149 -7.58 -17.25 -0.07
N THR A 150 -8.47 -17.42 0.90
CA THR A 150 -9.55 -16.45 1.15
C THR A 150 -8.98 -15.08 1.52
N LEU A 151 -7.92 -15.04 2.33
CA LEU A 151 -7.26 -13.81 2.73
C LEU A 151 -6.59 -13.12 1.54
N LEU A 152 -5.85 -13.87 0.72
CA LEU A 152 -5.23 -13.35 -0.50
C LEU A 152 -6.27 -12.75 -1.44
N ASN A 153 -7.40 -13.44 -1.64
CA ASN A 153 -8.50 -12.97 -2.48
C ASN A 153 -9.18 -11.71 -1.92
N GLN A 154 -9.15 -11.50 -0.60
CA GLN A 154 -9.79 -10.37 0.07
C GLN A 154 -8.82 -9.26 0.48
N GLU A 155 -7.51 -9.40 0.25
CA GLU A 155 -6.49 -8.44 0.69
C GLU A 155 -6.78 -7.02 0.15
N SER A 156 -7.07 -6.90 -1.15
CA SER A 156 -7.41 -5.60 -1.76
C SER A 156 -8.68 -4.98 -1.16
N LEU A 157 -9.68 -5.81 -0.83
CA LEU A 157 -10.90 -5.36 -0.16
C LEU A 157 -10.60 -4.85 1.25
N LEU A 158 -9.80 -5.57 2.03
CA LEU A 158 -9.42 -5.19 3.40
C LEU A 158 -8.66 -3.87 3.42
N HIS A 159 -7.72 -3.66 2.50
CA HIS A 159 -7.05 -2.37 2.36
C HIS A 159 -8.00 -1.24 1.97
N THR A 160 -8.95 -1.51 1.08
CA THR A 160 -9.99 -0.52 0.71
C THR A 160 -10.84 -0.14 1.92
N ILE A 161 -11.23 -1.12 2.74
CA ILE A 161 -11.94 -0.88 4.01
C ILE A 161 -11.11 0.00 4.94
N ARG A 162 -9.81 -0.31 5.13
CA ARG A 162 -8.90 0.51 5.95
C ARG A 162 -8.86 1.97 5.48
N GLU A 163 -8.65 2.18 4.19
CA GLU A 163 -8.58 3.52 3.61
C GLU A 163 -9.88 4.30 3.77
N GLU A 164 -11.03 3.64 3.56
CA GLU A 164 -12.33 4.25 3.74
C GLU A 164 -12.63 4.55 5.22
N ARG A 165 -12.25 3.67 6.15
CA ARG A 165 -12.36 3.93 7.60
C ARG A 165 -11.53 5.15 8.00
N SER A 166 -10.30 5.24 7.51
CA SER A 166 -9.44 6.42 7.74
C SER A 166 -10.08 7.70 7.20
N GLN A 167 -10.61 7.68 5.96
CA GLN A 167 -11.32 8.83 5.40
C GLN A 167 -12.55 9.22 6.21
N LEU A 168 -13.30 8.23 6.72
CA LEU A 168 -14.48 8.48 7.53
C LEU A 168 -14.11 9.17 8.84
N VAL A 169 -13.02 8.77 9.49
CA VAL A 169 -12.49 9.44 10.69
C VAL A 169 -12.13 10.89 10.39
N ASN A 170 -11.42 11.13 9.29
CA ASN A 170 -11.04 12.48 8.86
C ASN A 170 -12.27 13.36 8.54
N LEU A 171 -13.29 12.81 7.87
CA LEU A 171 -14.55 13.53 7.63
C LEU A 171 -15.28 13.85 8.93
N LYS A 172 -15.31 12.92 9.90
CA LYS A 172 -15.89 13.14 11.22
C LYS A 172 -15.18 14.29 11.94
N GLN A 173 -13.85 14.33 11.93
CA GLN A 173 -13.06 15.42 12.51
C GLN A 173 -13.38 16.76 11.82
N LYS A 174 -13.37 16.82 10.49
CA LYS A 174 -13.71 18.05 9.73
C LYS A 174 -15.15 18.53 9.98
N SER A 175 -16.11 17.60 10.08
CA SER A 175 -17.52 17.94 10.34
C SER A 175 -17.77 18.51 11.73
N ARG A 176 -16.91 18.23 12.72
CA ARG A 176 -16.99 18.87 14.05
C ARG A 176 -16.71 20.38 13.98
N HIS A 177 -15.91 20.81 13.02
CA HIS A 177 -15.49 22.21 12.87
C HIS A 177 -16.26 22.95 11.76
N ALA A 178 -17.03 22.24 10.93
CA ALA A 178 -17.79 22.83 9.84
C ALA A 178 -19.15 22.13 9.66
N HIS A 179 -20.25 22.89 9.83
CA HIS A 179 -21.63 22.43 9.60
C HIS A 179 -21.96 22.43 8.09
N SER A 180 -21.20 21.66 7.31
CA SER A 180 -21.38 21.54 5.87
C SER A 180 -22.33 20.39 5.52
N SER A 181 -23.42 20.70 4.83
CA SER A 181 -24.35 19.70 4.26
C SER A 181 -23.65 18.74 3.30
N LEU A 182 -22.62 19.22 2.57
CA LEU A 182 -21.78 18.40 1.69
C LEU A 182 -20.96 17.38 2.49
N LEU A 183 -20.35 17.78 3.61
CA LEU A 183 -19.62 16.84 4.48
C LEU A 183 -20.54 15.76 5.04
N LYS A 184 -21.78 16.10 5.40
CA LYS A 184 -22.79 15.12 5.84
C LYS A 184 -23.12 14.11 4.74
N LYS A 185 -23.38 14.57 3.51
CA LYS A 185 -23.64 13.70 2.35
C LYS A 185 -22.47 12.77 2.06
N ALA A 186 -21.25 13.31 2.04
CA ALA A 186 -20.02 12.53 1.83
C ALA A 186 -19.84 11.46 2.92
N ARG A 187 -20.10 11.81 4.18
CA ARG A 187 -20.06 10.85 5.31
C ARG A 187 -21.05 9.71 5.12
N THR A 188 -22.31 10.03 4.79
CA THR A 188 -23.36 9.01 4.58
C THR A 188 -23.00 8.08 3.43
N ALA A 189 -22.55 8.63 2.29
CA ALA A 189 -22.15 7.82 1.14
C ALA A 189 -20.97 6.90 1.46
N LEU A 190 -19.97 7.40 2.18
CA LEU A 190 -18.81 6.61 2.60
C LEU A 190 -19.20 5.52 3.62
N SER A 191 -20.10 5.81 4.57
CA SER A 191 -20.61 4.82 5.51
C SER A 191 -21.40 3.71 4.80
N ALA A 192 -22.19 4.04 3.78
CA ALA A 192 -22.92 3.04 2.99
C ALA A 192 -21.97 2.14 2.18
N ARG A 193 -20.91 2.70 1.59
CA ARG A 193 -19.86 1.93 0.93
C ARG A 193 -19.15 0.99 1.89
N LEU A 194 -18.72 1.50 3.04
CA LEU A 194 -18.09 0.71 4.09
C LEU A 194 -18.98 -0.44 4.54
N TYR A 195 -20.28 -0.19 4.75
CA TYR A 195 -21.21 -1.26 5.11
C TYR A 195 -21.27 -2.37 4.05
N LYS A 196 -21.28 -2.00 2.76
CA LYS A 196 -21.25 -2.97 1.66
C LYS A 196 -19.93 -3.73 1.60
N HIS A 197 -18.80 -3.04 1.75
CA HIS A 197 -17.49 -3.69 1.77
C HIS A 197 -17.33 -4.62 2.97
N ASP A 198 -17.81 -4.19 4.14
CA ASP A 198 -17.74 -4.98 5.37
C ASP A 198 -18.56 -6.27 5.24
N ALA A 199 -19.74 -6.21 4.60
CA ALA A 199 -20.57 -7.38 4.31
C ALA A 199 -19.93 -8.37 3.31
N ASN A 200 -19.00 -7.93 2.47
CA ASN A 200 -18.34 -8.75 1.45
C ASN A 200 -17.03 -9.40 1.94
N SER A 201 -16.58 -9.10 3.16
CA SER A 201 -15.39 -9.72 3.74
C SER A 201 -15.77 -10.84 4.69
N HIS A 202 -15.04 -11.96 4.64
CA HIS A 202 -15.18 -13.04 5.61
C HIS A 202 -14.39 -12.79 6.90
N PHE A 203 -13.46 -11.84 6.89
CA PHE A 203 -12.57 -11.57 8.02
C PHE A 203 -13.04 -10.46 8.95
N LEU A 204 -14.21 -9.89 8.69
CA LEU A 204 -14.84 -8.98 9.62
C LEU A 204 -15.81 -9.68 10.55
N ARG A 205 -15.87 -9.20 11.79
CA ARG A 205 -16.71 -9.77 12.83
C ARG A 205 -18.19 -9.59 12.49
N SER A 206 -18.86 -10.67 12.11
CA SER A 206 -20.32 -10.75 11.92
C SER A 206 -20.82 -12.14 12.31
N LYS A 207 -22.14 -12.28 12.51
CA LYS A 207 -22.75 -13.58 12.82
C LYS A 207 -22.60 -14.54 11.64
N GLU A 208 -22.74 -14.02 10.43
CA GLU A 208 -22.67 -14.73 9.16
C GLU A 208 -21.25 -15.26 8.92
N ASN A 209 -20.23 -14.42 9.10
CA ASN A 209 -18.84 -14.83 8.96
C ASN A 209 -18.42 -15.81 10.06
N THR A 210 -18.93 -15.63 11.28
CA THR A 210 -18.66 -16.60 12.36
C THR A 210 -19.23 -17.97 12.01
N LYS A 211 -20.45 -18.04 11.46
CA LYS A 211 -21.05 -19.29 10.98
C LYS A 211 -20.25 -19.91 9.83
N TYR A 212 -19.80 -19.08 8.88
CA TYR A 212 -18.94 -19.53 7.78
C TYR A 212 -17.65 -20.19 8.29
N TRP A 213 -16.90 -19.54 9.18
CA TRP A 213 -15.66 -20.13 9.68
C TRP A 213 -15.87 -21.36 10.58
N LEU A 214 -16.98 -21.40 11.32
CA LEU A 214 -17.37 -22.60 12.06
C LEU A 214 -17.63 -23.79 11.13
N SER A 215 -18.32 -23.57 10.00
CA SER A 215 -18.58 -24.65 9.04
C SER A 215 -17.31 -25.12 8.32
N LYS A 216 -16.27 -24.29 8.27
CA LYS A 216 -14.92 -24.64 7.82
C LYS A 216 -14.07 -25.34 8.88
N GLY A 217 -14.60 -25.59 10.08
CA GLY A 217 -13.90 -26.31 11.15
C GLY A 217 -13.00 -25.44 12.03
N ILE A 218 -13.11 -24.11 11.96
CA ILE A 218 -12.37 -23.22 12.87
C ILE A 218 -13.16 -23.06 14.17
N SER A 219 -12.51 -23.30 15.31
CA SER A 219 -13.14 -23.12 16.63
C SER A 219 -13.51 -21.65 16.90
N LYS A 220 -14.52 -21.39 17.74
CA LYS A 220 -14.91 -20.01 18.13
C LYS A 220 -13.73 -19.19 18.67
N LYS A 221 -12.84 -19.81 19.45
CA LYS A 221 -11.62 -19.17 19.98
C LYS A 221 -10.70 -18.74 18.84
N ASN A 222 -10.47 -19.62 17.87
CA ASN A 222 -9.54 -19.36 16.78
C ASN A 222 -10.14 -18.41 15.73
N ILE A 223 -11.46 -18.37 15.58
CA ILE A 223 -12.15 -17.33 14.79
C ILE A 223 -11.88 -15.95 15.37
N LYS A 224 -11.95 -15.81 16.70
CA LYS A 224 -11.62 -14.53 17.37
C LYS A 224 -10.18 -14.11 17.08
N ILE A 225 -9.23 -15.04 17.20
CA ILE A 225 -7.81 -14.79 16.88
C ILE A 225 -7.64 -14.41 15.41
N LEU A 226 -8.35 -15.08 14.48
CA LEU A 226 -8.32 -14.76 13.06
C LEU A 226 -8.79 -13.33 12.78
N TYR A 227 -9.89 -12.90 13.41
CA TYR A 227 -10.37 -11.52 13.28
C TYR A 227 -9.39 -10.51 13.87
N GLU A 228 -8.80 -10.80 15.03
CA GLU A 228 -7.81 -9.92 15.67
C GLU A 228 -6.52 -9.81 14.83
N LEU A 229 -6.08 -10.92 14.22
CA LEU A 229 -4.96 -10.92 13.29
C LEU A 229 -5.25 -10.05 12.07
N VAL A 230 -6.39 -10.25 11.42
CA VAL A 230 -6.72 -9.47 10.20
C VAL A 230 -6.93 -8.00 10.54
N ASP A 231 -7.55 -7.70 11.67
CA ASP A 231 -7.66 -6.32 12.14
C ASP A 231 -6.28 -5.68 12.33
N TYR A 232 -5.39 -6.35 13.06
CA TYR A 232 -4.03 -5.85 13.32
C TYR A 232 -3.27 -5.60 12.00
N PHE A 233 -3.17 -6.61 11.14
CA PHE A 233 -2.33 -6.55 9.94
C PHE A 233 -2.91 -5.72 8.79
N TYR A 234 -4.23 -5.72 8.59
CA TYR A 234 -4.82 -5.12 7.38
C TYR A 234 -5.67 -3.88 7.65
N LEU A 235 -6.26 -3.75 8.84
CA LEU A 235 -7.25 -2.71 9.11
C LEU A 235 -6.70 -1.59 10.00
N SER A 236 -5.89 -1.94 10.99
CA SER A 236 -5.48 -1.04 12.07
C SER A 236 -4.04 -0.52 11.90
N HIS A 237 -3.09 -1.35 11.47
CA HIS A 237 -1.69 -0.90 11.35
C HIS A 237 -1.40 -0.19 10.04
N ASP A 238 -0.70 0.95 10.16
CA ASP A 238 -0.10 1.65 9.03
C ASP A 238 1.34 1.22 8.81
N TRP A 239 1.51 0.12 8.07
CA TRP A 239 2.82 -0.44 7.81
C TRP A 239 3.75 0.48 7.03
N ASN A 240 3.23 1.36 6.17
CA ASN A 240 4.07 2.32 5.46
C ASN A 240 4.66 3.34 6.44
N ASP A 241 3.82 3.99 7.27
CA ASP A 241 4.31 4.94 8.29
C ASP A 241 5.19 4.23 9.34
N TYR A 242 4.82 3.03 9.77
CA TYR A 242 5.59 2.24 10.74
C TYR A 242 7.00 1.94 10.23
N ILE A 243 7.11 1.38 9.02
CA ILE A 243 8.41 1.02 8.42
C ILE A 243 9.21 2.29 8.14
N TYR A 244 8.56 3.37 7.67
CA TYR A 244 9.24 4.66 7.49
C TYR A 244 9.88 5.13 8.80
N ARG A 245 9.13 5.15 9.90
CA ARG A 245 9.66 5.55 11.22
C ARG A 245 10.86 4.70 11.62
N LYS A 246 10.76 3.38 11.49
CA LYS A 246 11.84 2.46 11.86
C LYS A 246 13.13 2.66 11.07
N LEU A 247 13.03 3.04 9.80
CA LEU A 247 14.19 3.15 8.90
C LEU A 247 14.79 4.55 8.85
N PHE A 248 13.99 5.60 9.04
CA PHE A 248 14.40 6.99 8.80
C PHE A 248 14.30 7.90 10.02
N LEU A 249 13.56 7.50 11.06
CA LEU A 249 13.38 8.29 12.28
C LEU A 249 13.90 7.47 13.47
N HIS A 250 15.20 7.60 13.72
CA HIS A 250 15.87 7.05 14.90
C HIS A 250 15.79 8.02 16.08
#